data_AF-A0A7Y8I3G6-F1
#
_entry.id   AF-A0A7Y8I3G6-F1
#
_cell.length_a   1.000
_cell.length_b   1.000
_cell.length_c   1.000
_cell.angle_alpha   90.00
_cell.angle_beta   90.00
_cell.angle_gamma   90.00
#
_symmetry.space_group_name_H-M   'P 1'
#
loop_
_entity.id
_entity.type
_entity.pdbx_description
1 polymer ?
#
loop_
_entity_poly.entity_id
_entity_poly.type
_entity_poly.pdbx_seq_one_letter_code
_entity_poly.pdbx_strand_id
1 'polypeptide(L)'
;TFGGPVQVIAADSAYVLIRHFGAIPLDVEDYESGRYARLVKPEELPPRTRDLWQALQTRQYLNIADVNIAYRLAAELYPDPPLLRMAKHLRARDFRAGDYVILGSGSSNPWHLLFRDQLNFYYEGEPARPVRIRNRNPRPGEPEMLAPTLPLADESYAIAALVQNLTETGKVLLIAGFTMEATEACGDFLLKPENRQRLLKALGVSSESSLAGFEVVLKTNAVSGTGRTAEIIATRAAPAAR
;
A
#
# COMPACT_ATOMS: atom_id res chain seq x y z
N THR A 1 -3.61 16.65 5.72
CA THR A 1 -2.30 16.93 6.33
C THR A 1 -2.09 16.10 7.59
N PHE A 2 -0.84 15.67 7.81
CA PHE A 2 -0.36 15.00 9.03
C PHE A 2 -0.04 16.03 10.12
N GLY A 3 -0.11 15.63 11.38
CA GLY A 3 0.07 16.51 12.55
C GLY A 3 1.50 16.51 13.10
N GLY A 4 2.33 15.53 12.75
CA GLY A 4 3.72 15.43 13.19
C GLY A 4 4.67 14.85 12.12
N PRO A 5 5.91 14.49 12.52
CA PRO A 5 6.88 13.88 11.61
C PRO A 5 6.33 12.59 10.98
N VAL A 6 6.41 12.52 9.66
CA VAL A 6 5.84 11.42 8.88
C VAL A 6 6.88 10.31 8.72
N GLN A 7 6.47 9.08 8.97
CA GLN A 7 7.28 7.89 8.69
C GLN A 7 6.75 7.20 7.43
N VAL A 8 7.62 7.04 6.42
CA VAL A 8 7.29 6.31 5.20
C VAL A 8 7.78 4.88 5.34
N ILE A 9 6.85 3.93 5.30
CA ILE A 9 7.11 2.51 5.47
C ILE A 9 7.12 1.84 4.09
N ALA A 10 8.31 1.63 3.56
CA ALA A 10 8.51 0.92 2.31
C ALA A 10 8.19 -0.58 2.47
N ALA A 11 7.68 -1.17 1.39
CA ALA A 11 7.35 -2.57 1.32
C ALA A 11 8.60 -3.45 1.43
N ASP A 12 8.40 -4.69 1.88
CA ASP A 12 9.44 -5.70 1.98
C ASP A 12 9.48 -6.54 0.69
N SER A 13 10.32 -6.14 -0.26
CA SER A 13 10.46 -6.88 -1.53
C SER A 13 11.02 -8.29 -1.31
N ALA A 14 11.78 -8.53 -0.24
CA ALA A 14 12.26 -9.86 0.08
C ALA A 14 11.12 -10.77 0.55
N TYR A 15 10.19 -10.22 1.35
CA TYR A 15 8.97 -10.93 1.74
C TYR A 15 8.14 -11.34 0.53
N VAL A 16 7.95 -10.45 -0.45
CA VAL A 16 7.25 -10.80 -1.71
C VAL A 16 7.91 -12.00 -2.39
N LEU A 17 9.24 -12.00 -2.54
CA LEU A 17 9.97 -13.10 -3.17
C LEU A 17 9.91 -14.39 -2.34
N ILE A 18 10.02 -14.31 -1.02
CA ILE A 18 9.87 -15.45 -0.11
C ILE A 18 8.50 -16.11 -0.27
N ARG A 19 7.44 -15.31 -0.42
CA ARG A 19 6.09 -15.83 -0.69
C ARG A 19 5.91 -16.48 -2.06
N HIS A 20 6.85 -16.33 -2.99
CA HIS A 20 6.84 -17.10 -4.23
C HIS A 20 7.46 -18.50 -4.05
N PHE A 21 8.28 -18.70 -3.01
CA PHE A 21 8.84 -20.03 -2.70
C PHE A 21 7.85 -20.96 -2.00
N GLY A 22 6.85 -20.41 -1.30
CA GLY A 22 5.81 -21.20 -0.63
C GLY A 22 4.51 -20.42 -0.51
N ALA A 23 3.37 -21.11 -0.46
CA ALA A 23 2.05 -20.52 -0.31
C ALA A 23 1.82 -19.94 1.11
N ILE A 24 2.64 -18.98 1.51
CA ILE A 24 2.62 -18.35 2.83
C ILE A 24 1.36 -17.48 2.92
N PRO A 25 0.49 -17.74 3.91
CA PRO A 25 -0.74 -16.97 4.10
C PRO A 25 -0.42 -15.50 4.44
N LEU A 26 -1.41 -14.64 4.24
CA LEU A 26 -1.33 -13.24 4.64
C LEU A 26 -1.72 -13.12 6.11
N ASP A 27 -0.72 -13.09 6.98
CA ASP A 27 -0.92 -12.93 8.42
C ASP A 27 0.12 -11.96 9.01
N VAL A 28 -0.36 -11.04 9.84
CA VAL A 28 0.48 -10.06 10.53
C VAL A 28 1.33 -10.75 11.59
N GLU A 29 0.79 -11.74 12.29
CA GLU A 29 1.52 -12.45 13.35
C GLU A 29 2.67 -13.29 12.77
N ASP A 30 2.44 -13.96 11.64
CA ASP A 30 3.49 -14.62 10.85
C ASP A 30 4.65 -13.68 10.52
N TYR A 31 4.34 -12.47 10.03
CA TYR A 31 5.33 -11.48 9.66
C TYR A 31 6.08 -10.93 10.87
N GLU A 32 5.35 -10.56 11.92
CA GLU A 32 5.91 -9.98 13.15
C GLU A 32 6.85 -10.94 13.89
N SER A 33 6.49 -12.22 13.94
CA SER A 33 7.30 -13.27 14.56
C SER A 33 8.48 -13.74 13.70
N GLY A 34 8.50 -13.38 12.41
CA GLY A 34 9.44 -13.90 11.43
C GLY A 34 9.21 -15.37 11.06
N ARG A 35 8.04 -15.94 11.40
CA ARG A 35 7.70 -17.34 11.13
C ARG A 35 7.69 -17.64 9.64
N TYR A 36 7.28 -16.69 8.80
CA TYR A 36 7.31 -16.81 7.33
C TYR A 36 8.69 -17.24 6.78
N ALA A 37 9.77 -16.79 7.40
CA ALA A 37 11.14 -17.09 7.01
C ALA A 37 11.61 -18.48 7.49
N ARG A 38 10.85 -19.14 8.35
CA ARG A 38 11.15 -20.48 8.88
C ARG A 38 10.27 -21.57 8.27
N LEU A 39 9.21 -21.19 7.56
CA LEU A 39 8.32 -22.13 6.87
C LEU A 39 9.02 -22.89 5.74
N VAL A 40 10.06 -22.29 5.14
CA VAL A 40 10.93 -22.95 4.18
C VAL A 40 12.18 -23.41 4.90
N LYS A 41 12.47 -24.71 4.81
CA LYS A 41 13.66 -25.33 5.40
C LYS A 41 14.85 -25.22 4.45
N PRO A 42 15.89 -24.43 4.77
CA PRO A 42 17.00 -24.20 3.85
C PRO A 42 17.76 -25.48 3.46
N GLU A 43 17.78 -26.48 4.36
CA GLU A 43 18.38 -27.80 4.13
C GLU A 43 17.70 -28.60 3.02
N GLU A 44 16.40 -28.38 2.79
CA GLU A 44 15.61 -29.03 1.74
C GLU A 44 15.74 -28.32 0.38
N LEU A 45 16.36 -27.13 0.34
CA LEU A 45 16.57 -26.35 -0.89
C LEU A 45 17.86 -26.77 -1.62
N PRO A 46 17.88 -26.73 -2.98
CA PRO A 46 19.11 -26.85 -3.76
C PRO A 46 20.17 -25.82 -3.34
N PRO A 47 21.48 -26.10 -3.45
CA PRO A 47 22.54 -25.22 -2.91
C PRO A 47 22.43 -23.75 -3.35
N ARG A 48 22.25 -23.48 -4.65
CA ARG A 48 22.10 -22.10 -5.15
C ARG A 48 20.83 -21.41 -4.66
N THR A 49 19.76 -22.17 -4.46
CA THR A 49 18.49 -21.67 -3.93
C THR A 49 18.62 -21.34 -2.44
N ARG A 50 19.41 -22.12 -1.69
CA ARG A 50 19.74 -21.85 -0.29
C ARG A 50 20.50 -20.54 -0.12
N ASP A 51 21.50 -20.27 -0.96
CA ASP A 51 22.26 -19.02 -0.92
C ASP A 51 21.37 -17.81 -1.22
N LEU A 52 20.49 -17.92 -2.22
CA LEU A 52 19.49 -16.90 -2.53
C LEU A 52 18.52 -16.69 -1.36
N TRP A 53 18.01 -17.77 -0.77
CA TRP A 53 17.13 -17.71 0.39
C TRP A 53 17.79 -16.98 1.58
N GLN A 54 19.05 -17.30 1.89
CA GLN A 54 19.81 -16.61 2.93
C GLN A 54 20.00 -15.12 2.61
N ALA A 55 20.25 -14.77 1.34
CA ALA A 55 20.37 -13.38 0.92
C ALA A 55 19.05 -12.62 1.13
N LEU A 56 17.89 -13.21 0.78
CA LEU A 56 16.56 -12.63 0.99
C LEU A 56 16.26 -12.35 2.47
N GLN A 57 16.70 -13.22 3.38
CA GLN A 57 16.48 -13.03 4.82
C GLN A 57 17.37 -11.94 5.43
N THR A 58 18.61 -11.84 4.97
CA THR A 58 19.64 -11.02 5.64
C THR A 58 19.77 -9.62 5.06
N ARG A 59 19.43 -9.41 3.79
CA ARG A 59 19.62 -8.12 3.10
C ARG A 59 18.32 -7.30 3.07
N GLN A 60 18.47 -6.01 2.77
CA GLN A 60 17.35 -5.09 2.61
C GLN A 60 17.07 -4.93 1.11
N TYR A 61 15.88 -5.35 0.69
CA TYR A 61 15.42 -5.20 -0.67
C TYR A 61 14.20 -4.29 -0.65
N LEU A 62 14.35 -3.12 -1.25
CA LEU A 62 13.27 -2.17 -1.47
C LEU A 62 12.96 -2.11 -2.96
N ASN A 63 11.74 -1.70 -3.30
CA ASN A 63 11.42 -1.37 -4.68
C ASN A 63 11.67 0.13 -4.93
N ILE A 64 11.99 0.51 -6.17
CA ILE A 64 12.35 1.89 -6.51
C ILE A 64 11.16 2.85 -6.42
N ALA A 65 9.95 2.37 -6.70
CA ALA A 65 8.73 3.17 -6.59
C ALA A 65 8.51 3.70 -5.17
N ASP A 66 8.75 2.87 -4.14
CA ASP A 66 8.62 3.27 -2.73
C ASP A 66 9.62 4.38 -2.38
N VAL A 67 10.85 4.27 -2.88
CA VAL A 67 11.90 5.27 -2.69
C VAL A 67 11.54 6.56 -3.40
N ASN A 68 11.01 6.49 -4.62
CA ASN A 68 10.55 7.66 -5.38
C ASN A 68 9.40 8.37 -4.67
N ILE A 69 8.39 7.64 -4.18
CA ILE A 69 7.28 8.22 -3.40
C ILE A 69 7.82 8.90 -2.14
N ALA A 70 8.70 8.22 -1.38
CA ALA A 70 9.30 8.79 -0.17
C ALA A 70 10.09 10.07 -0.45
N TYR A 71 10.90 10.07 -1.50
CA TYR A 71 11.67 11.23 -1.94
C TYR A 71 10.77 12.41 -2.34
N ARG A 72 9.71 12.15 -3.12
CA ARG A 72 8.76 13.20 -3.52
C ARG A 72 7.96 13.74 -2.34
N LEU A 73 7.56 12.89 -1.39
CA LEU A 73 6.94 13.34 -0.14
C LEU A 73 7.87 14.31 0.62
N ALA A 74 9.17 13.97 0.71
CA ALA A 74 10.19 14.81 1.32
C ALA A 74 10.36 16.15 0.61
N ALA A 75 10.40 16.14 -0.72
CA ALA A 75 10.68 17.34 -1.51
C ALA A 75 9.46 18.27 -1.65
N GLU A 76 8.24 17.72 -1.70
CA GLU A 76 7.04 18.46 -2.12
C GLU A 76 6.09 18.81 -0.97
N LEU A 77 6.07 18.04 0.13
CA LEU A 77 5.00 18.17 1.14
C LEU A 77 5.46 18.53 2.56
N TYR A 78 6.71 18.22 2.95
CA TYR A 78 7.16 18.43 4.33
C TYR A 78 8.43 19.28 4.39
N PRO A 79 8.49 20.28 5.30
CA PRO A 79 9.72 21.04 5.51
C PRO A 79 10.84 20.17 6.11
N ASP A 80 10.47 19.17 6.91
CA ASP A 80 11.38 18.15 7.42
C ASP A 80 11.24 16.86 6.59
N PRO A 81 12.36 16.23 6.17
CA PRO A 81 12.28 15.00 5.39
C PRO A 81 11.65 13.86 6.22
N PRO A 82 10.71 13.10 5.64
CA PRO A 82 10.13 11.94 6.30
C PRO A 82 11.20 10.87 6.55
N LEU A 83 11.01 10.10 7.62
CA LEU A 83 11.87 8.97 7.92
C LEU A 83 11.44 7.75 7.08
N LEU A 84 12.28 7.35 6.12
CA LEU A 84 12.08 6.11 5.36
C LEU A 84 12.51 4.90 6.20
N ARG A 85 11.59 3.95 6.40
CA ARG A 85 11.83 2.68 7.11
C ARG A 85 11.35 1.50 6.28
N MET A 86 12.05 0.38 6.37
CA MET A 86 11.59 -0.88 5.78
C MET A 86 10.60 -1.57 6.72
N ALA A 87 9.50 -2.12 6.18
CA ALA A 87 8.46 -2.80 6.94
C ALA A 87 9.01 -3.81 7.96
N LYS A 88 10.03 -4.60 7.60
CA LYS A 88 10.61 -5.65 8.48
C LYS A 88 11.23 -5.13 9.80
N HIS A 89 11.54 -3.83 9.88
CA HIS A 89 12.11 -3.21 11.08
C HIS A 89 11.04 -2.60 12.00
N LEU A 90 9.76 -2.71 11.67
CA LEU A 90 8.67 -2.27 12.54
C LEU A 90 8.02 -3.46 13.23
N ARG A 91 7.18 -3.13 14.21
CA ARG A 91 6.29 -4.03 14.95
C ARG A 91 4.89 -3.45 14.97
N ALA A 92 3.87 -4.27 15.22
CA ALA A 92 2.49 -3.80 15.23
C ALA A 92 2.27 -2.64 16.22
N ARG A 93 2.97 -2.69 17.37
CA ARG A 93 2.94 -1.64 18.40
C ARG A 93 3.41 -0.26 17.92
N ASP A 94 4.26 -0.20 16.90
CA ASP A 94 4.79 1.07 16.40
C ASP A 94 3.64 1.93 15.83
N PHE A 95 2.63 1.29 15.24
CA PHE A 95 1.46 1.96 14.65
C PHE A 95 0.42 2.44 15.67
N ARG A 96 0.71 2.37 16.98
CA ARG A 96 -0.15 2.95 18.02
C ARG A 96 -0.11 4.47 18.03
N ALA A 97 1.02 5.09 17.75
CA ALA A 97 1.18 6.54 17.79
C ALA A 97 2.00 7.04 16.61
N GLY A 98 1.72 8.27 16.18
CA GLY A 98 2.40 8.93 15.07
C GLY A 98 1.66 8.82 13.74
N ASP A 99 2.25 9.46 12.73
CA ASP A 99 1.74 9.57 11.37
C ASP A 99 2.56 8.73 10.39
N TYR A 100 1.89 7.94 9.56
CA TYR A 100 2.53 6.95 8.70
C TYR A 100 2.04 7.03 7.26
N VAL A 101 2.95 6.78 6.31
CA VAL A 101 2.62 6.39 4.94
C VAL A 101 3.06 4.95 4.77
N ILE A 102 2.13 4.01 4.57
CA ILE A 102 2.44 2.59 4.36
C ILE A 102 2.31 2.29 2.87
N LEU A 103 3.43 1.88 2.27
CA LEU A 103 3.51 1.54 0.85
C LEU A 103 3.43 0.03 0.67
N GLY A 104 2.62 -0.39 -0.31
CA GLY A 104 2.35 -1.80 -0.60
C GLY A 104 1.12 -2.36 0.13
N SER A 105 0.52 -3.40 -0.44
CA SER A 105 -0.60 -4.11 0.17
C SER A 105 -0.11 -5.15 1.18
N GLY A 106 -1.01 -5.87 1.87
CA GLY A 106 -0.65 -6.93 2.81
C GLY A 106 0.29 -8.01 2.24
N SER A 107 0.36 -8.18 0.91
CA SER A 107 1.27 -9.14 0.27
C SER A 107 2.73 -8.72 0.24
N SER A 108 3.03 -7.44 0.38
CA SER A 108 4.38 -6.88 0.38
C SER A 108 4.69 -6.09 1.65
N ASN A 109 3.66 -5.58 2.33
CA ASN A 109 3.74 -4.85 3.59
C ASN A 109 2.58 -5.30 4.52
N PRO A 110 2.77 -6.35 5.32
CA PRO A 110 1.71 -6.91 6.17
C PRO A 110 1.10 -5.92 7.17
N TRP A 111 1.79 -4.84 7.52
CA TRP A 111 1.23 -3.78 8.38
C TRP A 111 0.00 -3.10 7.78
N HIS A 112 -0.18 -3.13 6.46
CA HIS A 112 -1.41 -2.69 5.82
C HIS A 112 -2.65 -3.46 6.35
N LEU A 113 -2.50 -4.73 6.75
CA LEU A 113 -3.61 -5.56 7.21
C LEU A 113 -4.16 -5.11 8.57
N LEU A 114 -3.35 -4.42 9.39
CA LEU A 114 -3.78 -3.85 10.67
C LEU A 114 -4.95 -2.86 10.53
N PHE A 115 -5.11 -2.27 9.35
CA PHE A 115 -6.10 -1.23 9.07
C PHE A 115 -7.29 -1.73 8.24
N ARG A 116 -7.31 -3.02 7.86
CA ARG A 116 -8.30 -3.59 6.94
C ARG A 116 -9.74 -3.37 7.40
N ASP A 117 -9.99 -3.39 8.69
CA ASP A 117 -11.35 -3.22 9.23
C ASP A 117 -11.88 -1.78 9.06
N GLN A 118 -10.98 -0.80 8.95
CA GLN A 118 -11.31 0.60 8.67
C GLN A 118 -11.58 0.86 7.18
N LEU A 119 -11.38 -0.12 6.29
CA LEU A 119 -11.46 0.06 4.84
C LEU A 119 -12.76 -0.48 4.24
N ASN A 120 -13.34 0.28 3.33
CA ASN A 120 -14.36 -0.18 2.40
C ASN A 120 -13.75 -0.92 1.20
N PHE A 121 -12.60 -0.45 0.69
CA PHE A 121 -11.87 -1.07 -0.40
C PHE A 121 -10.60 -1.74 0.11
N TYR A 122 -10.45 -3.04 -0.14
CA TYR A 122 -9.24 -3.75 0.29
C TYR A 122 -8.82 -4.83 -0.70
N TYR A 123 -7.52 -5.11 -0.71
CA TYR A 123 -6.96 -6.21 -1.47
C TYR A 123 -7.42 -7.56 -0.91
N GLU A 124 -8.02 -8.37 -1.76
CA GLU A 124 -8.41 -9.74 -1.50
C GLU A 124 -7.59 -10.65 -2.42
N GLY A 125 -6.82 -11.55 -1.83
CA GLY A 125 -5.98 -12.49 -2.57
C GLY A 125 -5.43 -13.55 -1.64
N GLU A 126 -5.73 -14.80 -1.93
CA GLU A 126 -5.04 -15.97 -1.37
C GLU A 126 -3.85 -16.31 -2.26
N PRO A 127 -2.81 -17.01 -1.75
CA PRO A 127 -1.68 -17.45 -2.57
C PRO A 127 -2.07 -18.17 -3.87
N ALA A 128 -3.25 -18.83 -3.89
CA ALA A 128 -3.78 -19.58 -5.03
C ALA A 128 -4.77 -18.82 -5.92
N ARG A 129 -5.12 -17.55 -5.61
CA ARG A 129 -6.14 -16.78 -6.35
C ARG A 129 -5.57 -15.47 -6.90
N PRO A 130 -6.02 -15.01 -8.09
CA PRO A 130 -5.66 -13.70 -8.59
C PRO A 130 -6.07 -12.61 -7.60
N VAL A 131 -5.18 -11.65 -7.37
CA VAL A 131 -5.44 -10.51 -6.47
C VAL A 131 -6.56 -9.65 -7.05
N ARG A 132 -7.52 -9.26 -6.21
CA ARG A 132 -8.64 -8.38 -6.55
C ARG A 132 -8.77 -7.29 -5.50
N ILE A 133 -9.52 -6.23 -5.81
CA ILE A 133 -9.98 -5.25 -4.84
C ILE A 133 -11.45 -5.56 -4.55
N ARG A 134 -11.76 -5.85 -3.28
CA ARG A 134 -13.13 -6.00 -2.81
C ARG A 134 -13.68 -4.64 -2.39
N ASN A 135 -14.91 -4.35 -2.79
CA ASN A 135 -15.72 -3.24 -2.30
C ASN A 135 -16.72 -3.78 -1.27
N ARG A 136 -16.47 -3.51 0.02
CA ARG A 136 -17.27 -4.06 1.13
C ARG A 136 -18.71 -3.56 1.10
N ASN A 137 -18.92 -2.28 0.77
CA ASN A 137 -20.24 -1.66 0.67
C ASN A 137 -20.37 -0.93 -0.69
N PRO A 138 -20.68 -1.64 -1.78
CA PRO A 138 -20.85 -1.03 -3.09
C PRO A 138 -22.01 -0.03 -3.11
N ARG A 139 -21.78 1.14 -3.72
CA ARG A 139 -22.87 2.10 -4.03
C ARG A 139 -23.54 1.69 -5.35
N PRO A 140 -24.77 2.16 -5.65
CA PRO A 140 -25.42 1.88 -6.92
C PRO A 140 -24.52 2.18 -8.13
N GLY A 141 -24.33 1.18 -8.99
CA GLY A 141 -23.47 1.28 -10.17
C GLY A 141 -21.99 0.92 -9.96
N GLU A 142 -21.54 0.72 -8.71
CA GLU A 142 -20.16 0.28 -8.44
C GLU A 142 -20.02 -1.26 -8.46
N PRO A 143 -18.91 -1.80 -8.97
CA PRO A 143 -18.64 -3.22 -8.89
C PRO A 143 -18.35 -3.65 -7.45
N GLU A 144 -18.80 -4.84 -7.07
CA GLU A 144 -18.45 -5.48 -5.79
C GLU A 144 -16.97 -5.90 -5.76
N MET A 145 -16.42 -6.26 -6.92
CA MET A 145 -15.02 -6.65 -7.06
C MET A 145 -14.42 -5.99 -8.29
N LEU A 146 -13.22 -5.42 -8.14
CA LEU A 146 -12.38 -5.00 -9.25
C LEU A 146 -11.24 -5.99 -9.41
N ALA A 147 -11.18 -6.62 -10.57
CA ALA A 147 -10.07 -7.48 -10.97
C ALA A 147 -9.35 -6.81 -12.14
N PRO A 148 -8.02 -6.91 -12.20
CA PRO A 148 -7.28 -6.40 -13.33
C PRO A 148 -7.51 -7.26 -14.57
N THR A 149 -7.51 -6.63 -15.73
CA THR A 149 -7.40 -7.35 -17.01
C THR A 149 -5.97 -7.84 -17.16
N LEU A 150 -5.77 -9.10 -17.58
CA LEU A 150 -4.44 -9.63 -17.84
C LEU A 150 -4.04 -9.38 -19.30
N PRO A 151 -2.77 -8.99 -19.58
CA PRO A 151 -1.67 -8.81 -18.63
C PRO A 151 -1.76 -7.49 -17.82
N LEU A 152 -1.28 -7.52 -16.56
CA LEU A 152 -1.27 -6.36 -15.64
C LEU A 152 -0.46 -5.14 -16.14
N ALA A 153 0.27 -5.30 -17.23
CA ALA A 153 1.09 -4.24 -17.82
C ALA A 153 0.24 -3.10 -18.37
N ASP A 154 -0.89 -3.44 -19.02
CA ASP A 154 -1.72 -2.47 -19.75
C ASP A 154 -2.72 -1.77 -18.83
N GLU A 155 -3.37 -2.55 -17.96
CA GLU A 155 -4.39 -2.11 -17.02
C GLU A 155 -4.13 -2.72 -15.65
N SER A 156 -4.15 -1.88 -14.62
CA SER A 156 -3.97 -2.29 -13.23
C SER A 156 -4.82 -1.40 -12.32
N TYR A 157 -4.85 -1.72 -11.03
CA TYR A 157 -5.60 -0.95 -10.05
C TYR A 157 -4.75 -0.66 -8.81
N ALA A 158 -5.04 0.47 -8.19
CA ALA A 158 -4.46 0.90 -6.94
C ALA A 158 -5.53 1.41 -5.96
N ILE A 159 -5.25 1.31 -4.68
CA ILE A 159 -6.04 1.90 -3.60
C ILE A 159 -5.14 2.85 -2.83
N ALA A 160 -5.67 4.03 -2.52
CA ALA A 160 -5.17 4.83 -1.43
C ALA A 160 -6.25 5.07 -0.38
N ALA A 161 -5.86 5.04 0.89
CA ALA A 161 -6.76 5.28 2.00
C ALA A 161 -6.07 6.06 3.12
N LEU A 162 -6.72 7.10 3.63
CA LEU A 162 -6.31 7.81 4.84
C LEU A 162 -7.22 7.36 5.99
N VAL A 163 -6.62 6.70 6.97
CA VAL A 163 -7.28 6.12 8.14
C VAL A 163 -6.61 6.59 9.44
N GLN A 164 -7.17 6.21 10.59
CA GLN A 164 -6.56 6.51 11.89
C GLN A 164 -5.53 5.44 12.27
N ASN A 165 -4.52 5.83 13.04
CA ASN A 165 -3.58 4.91 13.67
C ASN A 165 -4.29 4.05 14.74
N LEU A 166 -3.60 3.05 15.32
CA LEU A 166 -4.25 2.06 16.19
C LEU A 166 -4.81 2.62 17.51
N THR A 167 -4.51 3.87 17.87
CA THR A 167 -5.08 4.53 19.05
C THR A 167 -5.81 5.82 18.72
N GLU A 168 -6.08 6.07 17.43
CA GLU A 168 -6.77 7.27 16.95
C GLU A 168 -6.09 8.59 17.34
N THR A 169 -4.78 8.57 17.55
CA THR A 169 -3.96 9.74 17.93
C THR A 169 -3.18 10.35 16.77
N GLY A 170 -3.29 9.76 15.58
CA GLY A 170 -2.55 10.11 14.37
C GLY A 170 -3.13 9.39 13.16
N LYS A 171 -2.60 9.66 11.98
CA LYS A 171 -3.17 9.19 10.72
C LYS A 171 -2.23 8.23 9.99
N VAL A 172 -2.82 7.37 9.18
CA VAL A 172 -2.09 6.42 8.34
C VAL A 172 -2.60 6.55 6.91
N LEU A 173 -1.71 6.91 5.98
CA LEU A 173 -1.99 6.87 4.55
C LEU A 173 -1.49 5.54 3.98
N LEU A 174 -2.40 4.69 3.56
CA LEU A 174 -2.13 3.44 2.86
C LEU A 174 -2.07 3.74 1.36
N ILE A 175 -1.04 3.27 0.66
CA ILE A 175 -0.91 3.36 -0.79
C ILE A 175 -0.47 2.00 -1.31
N ALA A 176 -1.29 1.38 -2.15
CA ALA A 176 -0.99 0.07 -2.70
C ALA A 176 -1.54 -0.06 -4.12
N GLY A 177 -0.78 -0.72 -5.00
CA GLY A 177 -1.18 -1.14 -6.34
C GLY A 177 -1.04 -2.65 -6.52
N PHE A 178 -1.69 -3.24 -7.54
CA PHE A 178 -1.41 -4.63 -7.92
C PHE A 178 0.02 -4.83 -8.42
N THR A 179 0.64 -3.78 -8.96
CA THR A 179 2.04 -3.77 -9.40
C THR A 179 2.80 -2.62 -8.74
N MET A 180 4.12 -2.69 -8.84
CA MET A 180 5.01 -1.60 -8.39
C MET A 180 4.62 -0.28 -9.07
N GLU A 181 4.41 -0.32 -10.38
CA GLU A 181 4.09 0.87 -11.18
C GLU A 181 2.69 1.43 -10.88
N ALA A 182 1.73 0.57 -10.52
CA ALA A 182 0.41 1.02 -10.07
C ALA A 182 0.50 1.72 -8.70
N THR A 183 1.37 1.23 -7.81
CA THR A 183 1.66 1.88 -6.52
C THR A 183 2.30 3.25 -6.74
N GLU A 184 3.29 3.33 -7.63
CA GLU A 184 3.95 4.59 -8.02
C GLU A 184 2.95 5.59 -8.61
N ALA A 185 2.14 5.15 -9.59
CA ALA A 185 1.11 5.99 -10.21
C ALA A 185 0.09 6.52 -9.19
N CYS A 186 -0.24 5.72 -8.16
CA CYS A 186 -1.12 6.14 -7.08
C CYS A 186 -0.48 7.21 -6.19
N GLY A 187 0.77 7.00 -5.77
CA GLY A 187 1.55 8.00 -5.03
C GLY A 187 1.67 9.30 -5.83
N ASP A 188 2.04 9.21 -7.11
CA ASP A 188 2.13 10.34 -8.02
C ASP A 188 0.81 11.09 -8.18
N PHE A 189 -0.31 10.36 -8.25
CA PHE A 189 -1.64 10.95 -8.30
C PHE A 189 -1.91 11.80 -7.06
N LEU A 190 -1.63 11.29 -5.86
CA LEU A 190 -1.85 12.02 -4.60
C LEU A 190 -0.92 13.23 -4.43
N LEU A 191 0.29 13.16 -4.99
CA LEU A 191 1.29 14.23 -4.86
C LEU A 191 1.07 15.40 -5.83
N LYS A 192 0.34 15.20 -6.94
CA LYS A 192 0.04 16.26 -7.91
C LYS A 192 -1.11 17.17 -7.45
N PRO A 193 -0.92 18.51 -7.37
CA PRO A 193 -1.97 19.43 -6.94
C PRO A 193 -3.28 19.33 -7.74
N GLU A 194 -3.21 19.22 -9.07
CA GLU A 194 -4.42 19.10 -9.91
C GLU A 194 -5.22 17.82 -9.60
N ASN A 195 -4.54 16.73 -9.28
CA ASN A 195 -5.18 15.45 -8.95
C ASN A 195 -5.75 15.46 -7.54
N ARG A 196 -5.12 16.14 -6.58
CA ARG A 196 -5.73 16.37 -5.25
C ARG A 196 -7.03 17.16 -5.36
N GLN A 197 -7.08 18.20 -6.19
CA GLN A 197 -8.34 18.94 -6.43
C GLN A 197 -9.42 18.05 -7.06
N ARG A 198 -9.06 17.22 -8.05
CA ARG A 198 -9.98 16.23 -8.64
C ARG A 198 -10.49 15.24 -7.59
N LEU A 199 -9.61 14.78 -6.70
CA LEU A 199 -9.99 13.88 -5.60
C LEU A 199 -10.95 14.53 -4.61
N LEU A 200 -10.68 15.77 -4.16
CA LEU A 200 -11.57 16.50 -3.27
C LEU A 200 -12.97 16.68 -3.89
N LYS A 201 -13.03 17.03 -5.17
CA LYS A 201 -14.28 17.12 -5.93
C LYS A 201 -15.01 15.77 -5.98
N ALA A 202 -14.30 14.67 -6.25
CA ALA A 202 -14.87 13.32 -6.28
C ALA A 202 -15.30 12.82 -4.89
N LEU A 203 -14.70 13.33 -3.82
CA LEU A 203 -15.10 13.08 -2.43
C LEU A 203 -16.27 13.97 -1.97
N GLY A 204 -16.64 14.99 -2.76
CA GLY A 204 -17.69 15.94 -2.42
C GLY A 204 -17.34 16.89 -1.28
N VAL A 205 -16.04 17.19 -1.09
CA VAL A 205 -15.56 18.08 -0.02
C VAL A 205 -14.82 19.30 -0.60
N SER A 206 -14.86 20.42 0.13
CA SER A 206 -14.26 21.69 -0.30
C SER A 206 -12.76 21.80 0.00
N SER A 207 -12.27 21.07 1.01
CA SER A 207 -10.87 21.13 1.44
C SER A 207 -10.40 19.83 2.07
N GLU A 208 -9.08 19.58 2.06
CA GLU A 208 -8.47 18.44 2.76
C GLU A 208 -8.70 18.48 4.28
N SER A 209 -8.81 19.68 4.86
CA SER A 209 -9.09 19.86 6.30
C SER A 209 -10.47 19.36 6.71
N SER A 210 -11.38 19.16 5.75
CA SER A 210 -12.74 18.66 6.00
C SER A 210 -12.82 17.12 6.08
N LEU A 211 -11.71 16.42 5.85
CA LEU A 211 -11.65 14.95 5.82
C LEU A 211 -11.04 14.39 7.12
N ALA A 212 -11.79 13.54 7.83
CA ALA A 212 -11.20 12.66 8.85
C ALA A 212 -10.38 11.53 8.20
N GLY A 213 -10.85 11.09 7.03
CA GLY A 213 -10.26 10.02 6.24
C GLY A 213 -10.89 9.96 4.86
N PHE A 214 -10.28 9.19 3.97
CA PHE A 214 -10.83 8.94 2.65
C PHE A 214 -10.33 7.60 2.13
N GLU A 215 -11.00 7.09 1.10
CA GLU A 215 -10.51 6.01 0.25
C GLU A 215 -10.73 6.38 -1.21
N VAL A 216 -9.80 5.97 -2.06
CA VAL A 216 -9.92 6.11 -3.52
C VAL A 216 -9.40 4.84 -4.18
N VAL A 217 -10.19 4.30 -5.11
CA VAL A 217 -9.75 3.28 -6.06
C VAL A 217 -9.36 3.98 -7.35
N LEU A 218 -8.15 3.74 -7.80
CA LEU A 218 -7.62 4.23 -9.06
C LEU A 218 -7.48 3.08 -10.04
N LYS A 219 -7.91 3.31 -11.28
CA LYS A 219 -7.52 2.50 -12.43
C LYS A 219 -6.27 3.13 -13.04
N THR A 220 -5.23 2.34 -13.19
CA THR A 220 -3.95 2.78 -13.75
C THR A 220 -3.71 2.10 -15.08
N ASN A 221 -3.44 2.87 -16.13
CA ASN A 221 -3.15 2.31 -17.46
C ASN A 221 -1.76 2.71 -17.89
N ALA A 222 -1.01 1.80 -18.52
CA ALA A 222 0.19 2.17 -19.26
C ALA A 222 -0.23 2.66 -20.64
N VAL A 223 -0.02 3.95 -20.93
CA VAL A 223 -0.21 4.45 -22.29
C VAL A 223 1.12 4.37 -23.01
N SER A 224 1.19 3.53 -24.04
CA SER A 224 2.41 3.32 -24.85
C SER A 224 3.04 4.66 -25.25
N GLY A 225 4.25 4.92 -24.75
CA GLY A 225 5.06 6.10 -25.09
C GLY A 225 4.72 7.41 -24.37
N THR A 226 3.67 7.48 -23.53
CA THR A 226 3.25 8.75 -22.88
C THR A 226 3.13 8.69 -21.34
N GLY A 227 3.46 7.54 -20.74
CA GLY A 227 3.48 7.36 -19.28
C GLY A 227 2.21 6.68 -18.74
N ARG A 228 2.14 6.48 -17.41
CA ARG A 228 0.96 5.90 -16.76
C ARG A 228 -0.06 6.97 -16.39
N THR A 229 -1.33 6.75 -16.71
CA THR A 229 -2.45 7.56 -16.25
C THR A 229 -3.13 6.90 -15.05
N ALA A 230 -3.77 7.70 -14.20
CA ALA A 230 -4.56 7.23 -13.07
C ALA A 230 -5.94 7.90 -13.10
N GLU A 231 -6.99 7.08 -13.14
CA GLU A 231 -8.40 7.50 -13.18
C GLU A 231 -9.11 7.09 -11.90
N ILE A 232 -9.92 7.98 -11.32
CA ILE A 232 -10.74 7.68 -10.15
C ILE A 232 -11.91 6.78 -10.57
N ILE A 233 -11.99 5.59 -9.98
CA ILE A 233 -13.10 4.64 -10.20
C ILE A 233 -14.16 4.75 -9.12
N ALA A 234 -13.73 4.88 -7.86
CA ALA A 234 -14.63 5.00 -6.72
C ALA A 234 -13.96 5.74 -5.57
N THR A 235 -14.76 6.40 -4.74
CA THR A 235 -14.30 7.12 -3.55
C THR A 235 -15.18 6.84 -2.34
N ARG A 236 -14.58 6.93 -1.15
CA ARG A 236 -15.30 7.03 0.13
C ARG A 236 -14.72 8.20 0.91
N ALA A 237 -15.58 9.02 1.47
CA ALA A 237 -15.19 10.07 2.40
C ALA A 237 -15.60 9.63 3.81
N ALA A 238 -14.69 9.77 4.77
CA ALA A 238 -15.03 9.79 6.19
C ALA A 238 -15.07 11.27 6.60
N PRO A 239 -16.27 11.83 6.87
CA PRO A 239 -16.38 13.23 7.24
C PRO A 239 -15.63 13.49 8.56
N ALA A 240 -15.02 14.68 8.68
CA ALA A 240 -14.53 15.15 9.97
C ALA A 240 -15.66 15.12 11.01
N ALA A 241 -15.35 14.68 12.25
CA ALA A 241 -16.28 14.84 13.36
C ALA A 241 -16.64 16.34 13.47
N ARG A 242 -17.94 16.64 13.57
CA ARG A 242 -18.44 18.01 13.75
C ARG A 242 -18.15 18.52 15.14
#